data_AF-A0A382GK94-F1
#
_entry.id   AF-A0A382GK94-F1
#
_cell.length_a   1.000
_cell.length_b   1.000
_cell.length_c   1.000
_cell.angle_alpha   90.00
_cell.angle_beta   90.00
_cell.angle_gamma   90.00
#
_symmetry.space_group_name_H-M   'P 1'
#
loop_
_entity.id
_entity.type
_entity.pdbx_description
1 polymer ?
#
loop_
_entity_poly.entity_id
_entity_poly.type
_entity_poly.pdbx_seq_one_letter_code
_entity_poly.pdbx_strand_id
1 'polypeptide(L)' 'MKFCGQCGASLLQNIPDGDNRLRYVCSACHTIHYQNPRIIAGCLPVYEEKVLLC' A
#
# COMPACT_ATOMS: atom_id res chain seq x y z
N MET A 1 0.52 5.56 6.15
CA MET A 1 1.73 5.25 6.95
C MET A 1 2.04 6.47 7.80
N LYS A 2 2.35 6.33 9.11
CA LYS A 2 2.60 7.50 9.99
C LYS A 2 4.10 7.83 10.14
N PHE A 3 4.96 6.82 10.07
CA PHE A 3 6.42 6.93 10.28
C PHE A 3 7.19 6.23 9.16
N CYS A 4 8.39 6.72 8.87
CA CYS A 4 9.29 6.19 7.87
C CYS A 4 9.83 4.83 8.32
N GLY A 5 9.66 3.80 7.49
CA GLY A 5 10.21 2.47 7.76
C GLY A 5 11.74 2.40 7.74
N GLN A 6 12.42 3.42 7.19
CA GLN A 6 13.88 3.44 7.06
C GLN A 6 14.57 4.13 8.25
N CYS A 7 13.97 5.18 8.83
CA CYS A 7 14.63 6.01 9.85
C CYS A 7 13.73 6.36 11.05
N GLY A 8 12.45 5.98 11.06
CA GLY A 8 11.53 6.24 12.16
C GLY A 8 10.97 7.67 12.25
N ALA A 9 11.43 8.61 11.43
CA ALA A 9 10.89 9.97 11.38
C ALA A 9 9.42 10.01 10.91
N SER A 10 8.69 11.07 11.22
CA SER A 10 7.32 11.27 10.72
C SER A 10 7.30 11.45 9.20
N LEU A 11 6.21 11.02 8.57
CA LEU A 11 6.00 11.16 7.13
C LEU A 11 5.05 12.33 6.82
N LEU A 12 5.30 12.98 5.69
CA LEU A 12 4.45 14.01 5.11
C LEU A 12 3.82 13.47 3.81
N GLN A 13 2.65 14.00 3.44
CA GLN A 13 2.07 13.76 2.13
C GLN A 13 2.31 14.96 1.23
N ASN A 14 2.97 14.75 0.09
CA ASN A 14 3.14 15.76 -0.96
C ASN A 14 3.09 15.09 -2.35
N ILE A 15 2.98 15.90 -3.41
CA ILE A 15 3.15 15.44 -4.79
C ILE A 15 4.59 15.78 -5.18
N PRO A 16 5.48 14.79 -5.38
CA PRO A 16 6.84 15.05 -5.84
C PRO A 16 6.87 15.68 -7.24
N ASP A 17 7.94 16.43 -7.53
CA ASP A 17 8.14 17.03 -8.86
C ASP A 17 8.14 15.95 -9.95
N GLY A 18 7.36 16.18 -11.00
CA GLY A 18 7.18 15.22 -12.10
C GLY A 18 6.19 14.07 -11.82
N ASP A 19 5.58 14.01 -10.63
CA ASP A 19 4.49 13.10 -10.29
C ASP A 19 3.13 13.83 -10.34
N ASN A 20 2.04 13.06 -10.27
CA ASN A 20 0.67 13.58 -10.24
C ASN A 20 -0.17 12.99 -9.10
N ARG A 21 0.46 12.26 -8.16
CA ARG A 21 -0.22 11.65 -7.01
C ARG A 21 0.46 12.00 -5.70
N LEU A 22 -0.34 12.07 -4.64
CA LEU A 22 0.16 12.20 -3.28
C LEU A 22 0.98 10.96 -2.88
N ARG A 23 2.19 11.20 -2.38
CA ARG A 23 3.11 10.17 -1.87
C ARG A 23 3.42 10.46 -0.41
N TYR A 24 3.74 9.41 0.33
CA TYR A 24 4.35 9.58 1.64
C TYR A 24 5.85 9.84 1.47
N VAL A 25 6.31 11.02 1.84
CA VAL A 25 7.72 11.41 1.73
C VAL A 25 8.28 11.69 3.11
N CYS A 26 9.47 11.15 3.37
CA CYS A 26 10.21 11.43 4.60
C CYS A 26 11.09 12.67 4.41
N SER A 27 10.90 13.70 5.22
CA SER A 27 11.74 14.90 5.19
C SER A 27 13.14 14.72 5.79
N ALA A 28 13.35 13.65 6.58
CA ALA A 28 14.64 13.41 7.24
C ALA A 28 15.63 12.66 6.32
N CYS A 29 15.17 11.63 5.60
CA CYS A 29 16.02 10.81 4.73
C CYS A 29 15.65 10.90 3.25
N HIS A 30 14.65 11.71 2.88
CA HIS A 30 14.18 11.94 1.51
C HIS A 30 13.61 10.72 0.79
N THR A 31 13.38 9.61 1.52
CA THR A 31 12.75 8.41 0.95
C THR A 31 11.28 8.66 0.61
N ILE A 32 10.89 8.27 -0.61
CA ILE A 32 9.51 8.26 -1.08
C ILE A 32 8.94 6.85 -0.89
N HIS A 33 7.85 6.72 -0.14
CA HIS A 33 7.18 5.46 0.12
C HIS A 33 5.98 5.28 -0.81
N TYR A 34 6.18 4.49 -1.86
CA TYR A 34 5.11 4.08 -2.77
C TYR A 34 4.20 3.04 -2.11
N GLN A 35 2.90 3.14 -2.38
CA GLN A 35 1.91 2.17 -1.92
C GLN A 35 1.42 1.37 -3.11
N ASN A 36 1.68 0.07 -3.08
CA ASN A 36 1.18 -0.86 -4.08
C ASN A 36 -0.16 -1.43 -3.58
N PRO A 37 -1.17 -1.54 -4.45
CA PRO A 37 -2.40 -2.26 -4.13
C PRO A 37 -2.07 -3.69 -3.68
N ARG A 38 -2.86 -4.20 -2.73
CA ARG A 38 -2.78 -5.60 -2.32
C ARG A 38 -3.82 -6.38 -3.10
N ILE A 39 -3.37 -7.34 -3.90
CA ILE A 39 -4.27 -8.24 -4.61
C ILE A 39 -4.84 -9.24 -3.60
N ILE A 40 -6.16 -9.38 -3.60
CA ILE A 40 -6.87 -10.44 -2.88
C ILE A 40 -7.35 -11.42 -3.94
N ALA A 41 -6.82 -12.64 -3.91
CA ALA A 41 -7.29 -13.73 -4.75
C ALA A 41 -8.21 -14.63 -3.92
N GLY A 42 -9.38 -14.93 -4.46
CA GLY A 42 -10.37 -15.82 -3.86
C GLY A 42 -10.78 -16.91 -4.84
N CYS A 43 -11.35 -17.98 -4.30
CA CYS A 43 -11.97 -19.06 -5.05
C CYS A 43 -13.32 -19.38 -4.41
N LEU A 44 -14.33 -19.69 -5.22
CA LEU A 44 -15.59 -20.29 -4.76
C LEU A 44 -15.62 -21.72 -5.29
N PRO A 45 -15.18 -22.73 -4.51
CA PRO A 45 -15.21 -24.11 -4.95
C PRO A 45 -16.65 -24.62 -5.03
N VAL A 46 -17.03 -25.21 -6.16
CA VAL A 46 -18.36 -25.77 -6.41
C VAL A 46 -18.24 -27.28 -6.64
N TYR A 47 -19.11 -28.05 -5.99
CA TYR A 47 -19.28 -29.48 -6.22
C TYR A 47 -20.78 -29.79 -6.29
N GLU A 48 -21.26 -30.21 -7.46
CA GLU A 48 -22.69 -30.34 -7.75
C GLU A 48 -23.45 -29.04 -7.37
N GLU A 49 -24.50 -29.14 -6.55
CA GLU A 49 -25.29 -28.00 -6.06
C GLU A 49 -24.76 -27.41 -4.74
N LYS A 50 -23.51 -27.72 -4.36
CA LYS A 50 -22.90 -27.29 -3.09
C LYS A 50 -21.71 -26.38 -3.32
N VAL A 51 -21.47 -25.50 -2.35
CA VAL A 51 -20.27 -24.64 -2.28
C VAL A 51 -19.47 -24.96 -1.02
N LEU A 52 -18.14 -24.90 -1.11
CA LEU A 52 -17.26 -25.04 0.06
C LEU A 52 -17.06 -23.67 0.71
N LEU A 53 -17.42 -23.57 2.00
CA LEU A 53 -17.18 -22.41 2.84
C LEU A 53 -16.11 -22.74 3.90
N CYS A 54 -15.24 -21.78 4.18
CA CYS A 54 -14.20 -21.86 5.21
C CYS A 54 -14.75 -21.48 6.59
#